data_AF-A0A1W2B3H2-F1
#
_entry.id   AF-A0A1W2B3H2-F1
#
_cell.length_a   1.000
_cell.length_b   1.000
_cell.length_c   1.000
_cell.angle_alpha   90.00
_cell.angle_beta   90.00
_cell.angle_gamma   90.00
#
_symmetry.space_group_name_H-M   'P 1'
#
loop_
_entity.id
_entity.type
_entity.pdbx_description
1 polymer ?
#
loop_
_entity_poly.entity_id
_entity_poly.type
_entity_poly.pdbx_seq_one_letter_code
_entity_poly.pdbx_strand_id
1 'polypeptide(L)'
;MTKRLTALLLTLTLLLGMTAAVGAVALDDCNHNHFSPSSTAYIGASTTGKFHYTDCNRAQRIQDDHRIYFSSRDEAVNAGYMPCKVCKP
;
A
#
# COMPACT_ATOMS: atom_id res chain seq x y z
N MET A 1 15.53 -36.31 -32.81
CA MET A 1 16.06 -35.05 -32.24
C MET A 1 15.04 -33.89 -32.30
N THR A 2 13.73 -34.18 -32.33
CA THR A 2 12.66 -33.17 -32.48
C THR A 2 11.78 -33.02 -31.22
N LYS A 3 11.78 -34.01 -30.33
CA LYS A 3 10.95 -34.03 -29.10
C LYS A 3 11.34 -32.96 -28.07
N ARG A 4 12.60 -32.50 -28.07
CA ARG A 4 13.07 -31.39 -27.20
C ARG A 4 12.74 -30.02 -27.79
N LEU A 5 12.58 -29.93 -29.11
CA LEU A 5 12.24 -28.68 -29.81
C LEU A 5 10.76 -28.35 -29.64
N THR A 6 9.88 -29.36 -29.70
CA THR A 6 8.43 -29.20 -29.47
C THR A 6 8.10 -28.81 -28.02
N ALA A 7 8.89 -29.28 -27.05
CA ALA A 7 8.74 -28.90 -25.64
C ALA A 7 9.11 -27.43 -25.37
N LEU A 8 10.04 -26.86 -26.14
CA LEU A 8 10.47 -25.46 -26.00
C LEU A 8 9.47 -24.47 -26.64
N LEU A 9 8.73 -24.90 -27.67
CA LEU A 9 7.72 -24.08 -28.33
C LEU A 9 6.40 -24.03 -27.53
N LEU A 10 6.02 -25.12 -26.86
CA LEU A 10 4.81 -25.19 -26.01
C LEU A 10 4.90 -24.32 -24.75
N THR A 11 6.09 -24.17 -24.15
CA THR A 11 6.28 -23.28 -23.00
C THR A 11 6.24 -21.81 -23.40
N LEU A 12 6.69 -21.47 -24.60
CA LEU A 12 6.66 -20.10 -25.11
C LEU A 12 5.21 -19.61 -25.36
N THR A 13 4.31 -20.50 -25.77
CA THR A 13 2.89 -20.16 -25.95
C THR A 13 2.13 -19.90 -24.65
N LEU A 14 2.56 -20.46 -23.51
CA LEU A 14 1.94 -20.18 -22.20
C LEU A 14 2.31 -18.79 -21.64
N LEU A 15 3.47 -18.24 -22.03
CA LEU A 15 3.95 -16.94 -21.54
C LEU A 15 3.27 -15.73 -22.23
N LEU A 16 2.66 -15.92 -23.39
CA LEU A 16 1.95 -14.85 -24.12
C LEU A 16 0.45 -14.73 -23.76
N GLY A 17 -0.07 -15.54 -22.83
CA GLY A 17 -1.49 -15.60 -22.48
C GLY A 17 -1.99 -14.58 -21.44
N MET A 18 -1.29 -13.45 -21.23
CA MET A 18 -1.68 -12.41 -20.27
C MET A 18 -2.37 -11.22 -20.96
N THR A 19 -3.56 -11.37 -21.55
CA THR A 19 -4.41 -10.20 -21.87
C THR A 19 -5.89 -10.57 -21.97
N ALA A 20 -6.65 -10.35 -20.90
CA ALA A 20 -8.06 -9.94 -20.90
C ALA A 20 -8.49 -9.86 -19.42
N ALA A 21 -9.06 -8.80 -18.89
CA ALA A 21 -9.58 -7.59 -19.48
C ALA A 21 -9.44 -6.48 -18.43
N VAL A 22 -8.99 -5.32 -18.87
CA VAL A 22 -9.17 -4.08 -18.12
C VAL A 22 -10.61 -3.60 -18.31
N GLY A 23 -11.28 -3.32 -17.20
CA GLY A 23 -12.21 -2.20 -17.04
C GLY A 23 -13.56 -2.26 -17.75
N ALA A 24 -14.62 -2.50 -16.98
CA ALA A 24 -15.87 -1.76 -17.13
C ALA A 24 -16.20 -1.11 -15.77
N VAL A 25 -15.96 0.21 -15.71
CA VAL A 25 -16.30 1.07 -14.58
C VAL A 25 -17.80 1.32 -14.57
N ALA A 26 -18.48 0.96 -13.48
CA ALA A 26 -19.75 1.56 -13.13
C ALA A 26 -19.44 2.68 -12.13
N LEU A 27 -19.52 3.94 -12.58
CA LEU A 27 -19.52 5.10 -11.69
C LEU A 27 -20.87 5.79 -11.84
N ASP A 28 -21.79 5.45 -10.95
CA ASP A 28 -22.96 6.24 -10.62
C ASP A 28 -22.84 6.60 -9.14
N ASP A 29 -22.55 7.87 -8.86
CA ASP A 29 -23.16 8.63 -7.76
C ASP A 29 -22.67 10.10 -7.82
N CYS A 30 -23.58 11.05 -7.61
CA CYS A 30 -23.29 12.47 -7.74
C CYS A 30 -22.94 13.12 -6.39
N ASN A 31 -22.12 12.50 -5.54
CA ASN A 31 -21.37 13.21 -4.50
C ASN A 31 -20.08 12.44 -4.17
N HIS A 32 -19.19 12.35 -5.15
CA HIS A 32 -17.85 11.85 -4.93
C HIS A 32 -17.02 12.95 -4.26
N ASN A 33 -17.14 13.04 -2.94
CA ASN A 33 -15.96 13.31 -2.14
C ASN A 33 -15.06 12.08 -2.36
N HIS A 34 -14.41 12.06 -3.53
CA HIS A 34 -13.49 11.05 -3.98
C HIS A 34 -12.30 11.18 -3.04
N PHE A 35 -12.42 10.59 -1.86
CA PHE A 35 -11.32 10.28 -1.00
C PHE A 35 -10.52 9.23 -1.77
N SER A 36 -9.72 9.70 -2.74
CA SER A 36 -8.56 8.95 -3.19
C SER A 36 -7.88 8.58 -1.89
N PRO A 37 -7.75 7.28 -1.53
CA PRO A 37 -6.98 6.91 -0.35
C PRO A 37 -5.61 7.49 -0.62
N SER A 38 -5.34 8.63 0.02
CA SER A 38 -4.25 9.52 -0.33
C SER A 38 -2.99 8.88 0.22
N SER A 39 -2.58 7.76 -0.39
CA SER A 39 -1.49 6.87 0.01
C SER A 39 -1.15 7.10 1.47
N THR A 40 -2.09 6.78 2.37
CA THR A 40 -2.07 7.33 3.73
C THR A 40 -0.78 6.91 4.41
N ALA A 41 0.20 7.81 4.41
CA ALA A 41 1.51 7.52 4.93
C ALA A 41 1.40 7.58 6.45
N TYR A 42 1.77 6.48 7.11
CA TYR A 42 1.76 6.42 8.55
C TYR A 42 3.11 6.91 9.05
N ILE A 43 3.12 7.82 10.01
CA ILE A 43 4.35 8.34 10.63
C ILE A 43 4.46 7.80 12.05
N GLY A 44 5.47 6.98 12.29
CA GLY A 44 5.94 6.51 13.58
C GLY A 44 6.91 7.49 14.24
N ALA A 45 6.82 7.61 15.57
CA ALA A 45 7.81 8.23 16.42
C ALA A 45 8.68 7.15 17.06
N SER A 46 9.96 7.05 16.68
CA SER A 46 10.89 6.05 17.24
C SER A 46 11.07 6.18 18.76
N THR A 47 10.91 7.39 19.30
CA THR A 47 11.05 7.70 20.73
C THR A 47 9.90 7.18 21.58
N THR A 48 8.66 7.17 21.05
CA THR A 48 7.47 6.78 21.82
C THR A 48 6.85 5.47 21.35
N GLY A 49 7.32 4.92 20.24
CA GLY A 49 6.76 3.73 19.61
C GLY A 49 5.31 3.92 19.17
N LYS A 50 4.89 5.14 18.86
CA LYS A 50 3.52 5.45 18.43
C LYS A 50 3.51 5.86 16.97
N PHE A 51 2.51 5.42 16.22
CA PHE A 51 2.30 5.86 14.85
C PHE A 51 0.99 6.64 14.67
N HIS A 52 0.98 7.47 13.64
CA HIS A 52 -0.01 8.50 13.39
C HIS A 52 -0.28 8.63 11.88
N TYR A 53 -1.41 9.21 11.49
CA TYR A 53 -1.57 9.80 10.16
C TYR A 53 -0.71 11.07 9.98
N THR A 54 -0.38 11.41 8.74
CA THR A 54 0.42 12.59 8.38
C THR A 54 -0.20 13.92 8.84
N ASP A 55 -1.52 13.99 8.89
CA ASP A 55 -2.31 15.16 9.29
C ASP A 55 -2.51 15.29 10.81
N CYS A 56 -2.03 14.32 11.60
CA CYS A 56 -2.20 14.36 13.04
C CYS A 56 -1.32 15.46 13.67
N ASN A 57 -1.94 16.32 14.49
CA ASN A 57 -1.23 17.33 15.31
C ASN A 57 -0.07 16.75 16.14
N ARG A 58 -0.16 15.49 16.58
CA ARG A 58 0.91 14.81 17.32
C ARG A 58 2.05 14.36 16.40
N ALA A 59 1.73 13.98 15.17
CA ALA A 59 2.73 13.63 14.16
C ALA A 59 3.62 14.84 13.83
N GLN A 60 3.04 16.03 13.73
CA GLN A 60 3.78 17.26 13.44
C GLN A 60 4.84 17.60 14.49
N ARG A 61 4.64 17.18 15.75
CA ARG A 61 5.57 17.42 16.87
C ARG A 61 6.69 16.38 16.99
N ILE A 62 6.67 15.32 16.18
CA ILE A 62 7.75 14.34 16.14
C ILE A 62 8.98 15.04 15.55
N GLN A 63 10.14 14.93 16.19
CA GLN A 63 11.39 15.45 15.64
C GLN A 63 11.72 14.70 14.35
N ASP A 64 12.25 15.41 13.34
CA ASP A 64 12.47 14.84 12.00
C ASP A 64 13.39 13.62 12.04
N ASP A 65 14.42 13.64 12.91
CA ASP A 65 15.35 12.52 13.15
C ASP A 65 14.70 11.26 13.75
N HIS A 66 13.49 11.39 14.26
CA HIS A 66 12.74 10.33 14.92
C HIS A 66 11.45 9.95 14.17
N ARG A 67 11.22 10.53 12.98
CA ARG A 67 10.11 10.15 12.10
C ARG A 67 10.46 8.89 11.32
N ILE A 68 9.59 7.90 11.40
CA ILE A 68 9.67 6.67 10.59
C ILE A 68 8.39 6.58 9.77
N TYR A 69 8.50 6.35 8.47
CA TYR A 69 7.34 6.24 7.59
C TYR A 69 7.00 4.78 7.35
N PHE A 70 5.70 4.45 7.39
CA PHE A 70 5.17 3.14 7.02
C PHE A 70 4.17 3.29 5.88
N SER A 71 4.15 2.29 5.01
CA SER A 71 3.27 2.20 3.84
C SER A 71 1.91 1.67 4.22
N SER A 72 1.82 0.92 5.32
CA SER A 72 0.55 0.40 5.83
C SER A 72 0.48 0.42 7.36
N ARG A 73 -0.75 0.37 7.87
CA ARG A 73 -1.03 0.23 9.29
C ARG A 73 -0.42 -1.05 9.86
N ASP A 74 -0.57 -2.14 9.13
CA ASP A 74 -0.11 -3.46 9.58
C ASP A 74 1.41 -3.54 9.62
N GLU A 75 2.11 -2.86 8.70
CA GLU A 75 3.56 -2.70 8.76
C GLU A 75 4.00 -2.00 10.05
N ALA A 76 3.35 -0.89 10.42
CA ALA A 76 3.65 -0.17 11.66
C ALA A 76 3.40 -1.04 12.90
N VAL A 77 2.28 -1.77 12.94
CA VAL A 77 1.92 -2.66 14.05
C VAL A 77 2.89 -3.84 14.15
N ASN A 78 3.24 -4.46 13.02
CA ASN A 78 4.21 -5.56 12.96
C ASN A 78 5.63 -5.10 13.35
N ALA A 79 5.97 -3.84 13.08
CA ALA A 79 7.20 -3.20 13.56
C ALA A 79 7.16 -2.87 15.07
N GLY A 80 6.07 -3.16 15.77
CA GLY A 80 5.91 -2.94 17.21
C GLY A 80 5.39 -1.57 17.59
N TYR A 81 4.88 -0.77 16.65
CA TYR A 81 4.34 0.56 16.93
C TYR A 81 2.86 0.48 17.32
N MET A 82 2.49 1.28 18.32
CA MET A 82 1.11 1.39 18.79
C MET A 82 0.36 2.50 18.05
N PRO A 83 -0.92 2.27 17.67
CA PRO A 83 -1.73 3.29 17.04
C PRO A 83 -2.02 4.43 18.01
N CYS A 84 -1.99 5.66 17.51
CA CYS A 84 -2.38 6.81 18.31
C CYS A 84 -3.86 6.76 18.67
N LYS A 85 -4.19 6.89 19.96
CA LYS A 85 -5.59 6.93 20.43
C LYS A 85 -6.40 8.14 19.97
N VAL A 86 -5.75 9.18 19.44
CA VAL A 86 -6.41 10.43 18.98
C VAL A 86 -6.76 10.37 17.51
N CYS A 87 -5.78 10.17 16.61
CA CYS A 87 -6.08 10.04 15.19
C CYS A 87 -6.57 8.64 14.80
N LYS A 88 -6.46 7.65 15.69
CA LYS A 88 -6.92 6.26 15.53
C LYS A 88 -6.62 5.68 14.14
N PRO A 89 -5.33 5.62 13.78
CA PRO A 89 -4.92 5.11 12.49
C PRO A 89 -5.11 3.59 12.35
#